data_AF-A0A523XFH7-F1
#
_entry.id   AF-A0A523XFH7-F1
#
_cell.length_a   1.000
_cell.length_b   1.000
_cell.length_c   1.000
_cell.angle_alpha   90.00
_cell.angle_beta   90.00
_cell.angle_gamma   90.00
#
_symmetry.space_group_name_H-M   'P 1'
#
loop_
_entity.id
_entity.type
_entity.pdbx_description
1 polymer ?
#
loop_
_entity_poly.entity_id
_entity_poly.type
_entity_poly.pdbx_seq_one_letter_code
_entity_poly.pdbx_strand_id
1 'polypeptide(L)'
;KSTDEESPAKFGKILLLALGLSSVFIVIWFTFISPTVISRWTEGNYIGIIVGVLVMLTLFIVGMILKPDLMNAIKSWMLWAWNGLFAVSLTLTIMIHQIIPNYGLFFPDNPAAYPIVAIPTTLAHHIPLVLMILLSPIIYIDFILLSRELLKIKPKPAKVGGGFALGAGLYIVIMIFMQVLPNVWGYLRPISTGFRDLYWLAFLIPGLFVTLSILLVKKNTMKFEKTARELKSKSIILTILGLIFLGTVVGALVTNPHPGTPDEGKTSLIIMTYNIREGVNDSGEKNYDGQLELIRSVDPDILALQECDPARIGGGNSDVVRYFANKLNMFSYRGPKTVANTYGTAILSKYPITNVAAFFMFSTHQQIGTTQAQITFNSTLTFNVFSNHPAAKTPEAKVYQIEEILSRTVGLENVLLMGDFNFRPYSETYNITVATLEDSWEQKWLSVAATRIDHIFLSPGMTVLDAVYIEKGHSDHPAYWIEIQL
;
A
#
# COMPACT_ATOMS: atom_id res chain seq x y z
N LYS A 1 -5.75 -32.89 -49.05
CA LYS A 1 -6.80 -32.52 -48.08
C LYS A 1 -6.81 -33.56 -46.96
N SER A 2 -5.96 -33.43 -45.95
CA SER A 2 -6.16 -34.12 -44.67
C SER A 2 -6.87 -33.13 -43.76
N THR A 3 -8.15 -33.38 -43.51
CA THR A 3 -8.89 -32.73 -42.44
C THR A 3 -8.36 -33.30 -41.14
N ASP A 4 -7.35 -32.67 -40.57
CA ASP A 4 -7.06 -32.82 -39.14
C ASP A 4 -8.26 -32.24 -38.39
N GLU A 5 -9.29 -33.05 -38.17
CA GLU A 5 -10.29 -32.78 -37.14
C GLU A 5 -9.56 -32.82 -35.80
N GLU A 6 -9.02 -31.67 -35.37
CA GLU A 6 -8.52 -31.51 -34.01
C GLU A 6 -9.65 -31.93 -33.05
N SER A 7 -9.42 -33.01 -32.31
CA SER A 7 -10.37 -33.51 -31.32
C SER A 7 -10.91 -32.36 -30.46
N PRO A 8 -12.21 -32.33 -30.15
CA PRO A 8 -12.80 -31.23 -29.39
C PRO A 8 -12.05 -31.03 -28.08
N ALA A 9 -11.54 -29.83 -27.85
CA ALA A 9 -10.65 -29.59 -26.71
C ALA A 9 -11.26 -30.05 -25.38
N LYS A 10 -10.40 -30.73 -24.61
CA LYS A 10 -10.72 -31.20 -23.27
C LYS A 10 -11.01 -30.01 -22.37
N PHE A 11 -12.01 -30.15 -21.50
CA PHE A 11 -12.41 -29.10 -20.55
C PHE A 11 -11.22 -28.60 -19.71
N GLY A 12 -10.35 -29.50 -19.26
CA GLY A 12 -9.14 -29.13 -18.50
C GLY A 12 -8.22 -28.13 -19.21
N LYS A 13 -8.04 -28.24 -20.53
CA LYS A 13 -7.23 -27.26 -21.29
C LYS A 13 -7.89 -25.87 -21.27
N ILE A 14 -9.21 -25.82 -21.43
CA ILE A 14 -9.99 -24.57 -21.40
C ILE A 14 -9.92 -23.94 -20.00
N LEU A 15 -10.06 -24.75 -18.96
CA LEU A 15 -9.94 -24.32 -17.57
C LEU A 15 -8.57 -23.70 -17.27
N LEU A 16 -7.48 -24.34 -17.70
CA LEU A 16 -6.12 -23.81 -17.47
C LEU A 16 -5.82 -22.54 -18.28
N LEU A 17 -6.37 -22.42 -19.49
CA LEU A 17 -6.31 -21.16 -20.27
C LEU A 17 -7.11 -20.05 -19.58
N ALA A 18 -8.30 -20.37 -19.05
CA ALA A 18 -9.11 -19.42 -18.28
C ALA A 18 -8.42 -18.99 -16.97
N LEU A 19 -7.77 -19.92 -16.26
CA LEU A 19 -6.93 -19.61 -15.09
C LEU A 19 -5.79 -18.66 -15.47
N GLY A 20 -5.05 -18.95 -16.54
CA GLY A 20 -3.95 -18.09 -16.99
C GLY A 20 -4.41 -16.67 -17.34
N LEU A 21 -5.53 -16.55 -18.09
CA LEU A 21 -6.12 -15.24 -18.40
C LEU A 21 -6.59 -14.51 -17.14
N SER A 22 -7.17 -15.23 -16.19
CA SER A 22 -7.60 -14.65 -14.92
C SER A 22 -6.43 -14.20 -14.07
N SER A 23 -5.33 -14.94 -14.05
CA SER A 23 -4.09 -14.54 -13.38
C SER A 23 -3.48 -13.29 -14.02
N VAL A 24 -3.55 -13.13 -15.35
CA VAL A 24 -3.17 -11.87 -16.02
C VAL A 24 -4.01 -10.71 -15.50
N PHE A 25 -5.34 -10.87 -15.43
CA PHE A 25 -6.22 -9.82 -14.89
C PHE A 25 -5.94 -9.53 -13.41
N ILE A 26 -5.68 -10.56 -12.61
CA ILE A 26 -5.35 -10.40 -11.18
C ILE A 26 -4.03 -9.66 -11.02
N VAL A 27 -2.99 -9.97 -11.78
CA VAL A 27 -1.71 -9.21 -11.73
C VAL A 27 -1.93 -7.76 -12.11
N ILE A 28 -2.71 -7.48 -13.16
CA ILE A 28 -3.03 -6.10 -13.56
C ILE A 28 -3.80 -5.40 -12.43
N TRP A 29 -4.86 -6.04 -11.91
CA TRP A 29 -5.72 -5.45 -10.90
C TRP A 29 -5.02 -5.26 -9.54
N PHE A 30 -4.22 -6.24 -9.12
CA PHE A 30 -3.55 -6.21 -7.82
C PHE A 30 -2.38 -5.24 -7.82
N THR A 31 -1.69 -5.08 -8.95
CA THR A 31 -0.41 -4.35 -9.00
C THR A 31 -0.44 -3.10 -9.88
N PHE A 32 -0.91 -3.19 -11.12
CA PHE A 32 -0.67 -2.17 -12.15
C PHE A 32 -1.83 -1.18 -12.37
N ILE A 33 -3.04 -1.49 -11.90
CA ILE A 33 -4.20 -0.59 -12.05
C ILE A 33 -4.03 0.71 -11.25
N SER A 34 -3.33 0.63 -10.12
CA SER A 34 -3.02 1.76 -9.24
C SER A 34 -1.55 1.67 -8.83
N PRO A 35 -0.61 2.16 -9.66
CA PRO A 35 0.84 2.08 -9.36
C PRO A 35 1.22 2.71 -8.01
N THR A 36 0.34 3.57 -7.50
CA THR A 36 0.34 4.14 -6.16
C THR A 36 0.57 3.09 -5.06
N VAL A 37 -0.05 1.90 -5.13
CA VAL A 37 0.14 0.87 -4.09
C VAL A 37 1.55 0.29 -4.08
N ILE A 38 2.21 0.22 -5.24
CA ILE A 38 3.60 -0.24 -5.35
C ILE A 38 4.53 0.66 -4.53
N SER A 39 4.29 1.97 -4.52
CA SER A 39 5.05 2.90 -3.68
C SER A 39 4.88 2.63 -2.18
N ARG A 40 3.70 2.15 -1.75
CA ARG A 40 3.43 1.79 -0.34
C ARG A 40 3.93 0.40 0.05
N TRP A 41 4.14 -0.46 -0.92
CA TRP A 41 4.80 -1.75 -0.70
C TRP A 41 6.31 -1.61 -0.55
N THR A 42 6.89 -0.72 -1.36
CA THR A 42 8.34 -0.67 -1.58
C THR A 42 9.03 0.56 -1.02
N GLU A 43 8.27 1.55 -0.53
CA GLU A 43 8.76 2.93 -0.30
C GLU A 43 9.46 3.54 -1.53
N GLY A 44 9.18 2.99 -2.72
CA GLY A 44 9.73 3.48 -3.97
C GLY A 44 9.15 4.84 -4.35
N ASN A 45 9.94 5.63 -5.08
CA ASN A 45 9.50 6.93 -5.56
C ASN A 45 8.27 6.79 -6.47
N TYR A 46 7.15 7.40 -6.05
CA TYR A 46 5.86 7.31 -6.74
C TYR A 46 5.94 7.74 -8.22
N ILE A 47 6.56 8.89 -8.48
CA ILE A 47 6.71 9.42 -9.85
C ILE A 47 7.58 8.48 -10.69
N GLY A 48 8.70 8.00 -10.12
CA GLY A 48 9.60 7.06 -10.78
C GLY A 48 8.91 5.74 -11.16
N ILE A 49 8.08 5.19 -10.27
CA ILE A 49 7.28 3.99 -10.53
C ILE A 49 6.29 4.24 -11.68
N ILE A 50 5.52 5.34 -11.63
CA ILE A 50 4.57 5.70 -12.69
C ILE A 50 5.27 5.85 -14.03
N VAL A 51 6.34 6.66 -14.07
CA VAL A 51 7.11 6.90 -15.29
C VAL A 51 7.68 5.59 -15.82
N GLY A 52 8.24 4.74 -14.95
CA GLY A 52 8.79 3.44 -15.34
C GLY A 52 7.75 2.54 -15.99
N VAL A 53 6.56 2.40 -15.38
CA VAL A 53 5.45 1.61 -15.92
C VAL A 53 4.97 2.19 -17.26
N LEU A 54 4.79 3.52 -17.33
CA LEU A 54 4.37 4.21 -18.55
C LEU A 54 5.37 4.06 -19.70
N VAL A 55 6.67 4.19 -19.41
CA VAL A 55 7.73 4.01 -20.39
C VAL A 55 7.69 2.59 -20.94
N MET A 56 7.62 1.57 -20.08
CA MET A 56 7.60 0.18 -20.53
C MET A 56 6.34 -0.15 -21.35
N LEU A 57 5.17 0.34 -20.94
CA LEU A 57 3.94 0.19 -21.68
C LEU A 57 3.99 0.90 -23.05
N THR A 58 4.52 2.12 -23.07
CA THR A 58 4.67 2.92 -24.30
C THR A 58 5.63 2.24 -25.27
N LEU A 59 6.81 1.82 -24.80
CA LEU A 59 7.79 1.10 -25.60
C LEU A 59 7.22 -0.20 -26.18
N PHE A 60 6.44 -0.93 -25.39
CA PHE A 60 5.76 -2.15 -25.85
C PHE A 60 4.77 -1.84 -26.97
N ILE A 61 3.87 -0.87 -26.79
CA ILE A 61 2.85 -0.49 -27.80
C ILE A 61 3.52 0.04 -29.07
N VAL A 62 4.52 0.92 -28.94
CA VAL A 62 5.28 1.47 -30.08
C VAL A 62 6.00 0.35 -30.82
N GLY A 63 6.63 -0.59 -30.11
CA GLY A 63 7.25 -1.77 -30.69
C GLY A 63 6.27 -2.62 -31.49
N MET A 64 5.08 -2.88 -30.94
CA MET A 64 4.01 -3.63 -31.60
C MET A 64 3.50 -2.94 -32.89
N ILE A 65 3.46 -1.60 -32.93
CA ILE A 65 2.99 -0.82 -34.09
C ILE A 65 4.05 -0.70 -35.19
N LEU A 66 5.30 -0.40 -34.79
CA LEU A 66 6.39 -0.08 -35.71
C LEU A 66 7.17 -1.32 -36.18
N LYS A 67 7.36 -2.30 -35.29
CA LYS A 67 8.13 -3.52 -35.56
C LYS A 67 7.39 -4.78 -35.06
N PRO A 68 6.18 -5.09 -35.59
CA PRO A 68 5.39 -6.25 -35.17
C PRO A 68 6.13 -7.58 -35.33
N ASP A 69 7.08 -7.66 -36.27
CA ASP A 69 7.89 -8.85 -36.52
C ASP A 69 8.83 -9.20 -35.35
N LEU A 70 9.09 -8.25 -34.42
CA LEU A 70 9.87 -8.51 -33.20
C LEU A 70 9.25 -9.65 -32.37
N MET A 71 7.92 -9.72 -32.33
CA MET A 71 7.20 -10.78 -31.61
C MET A 71 7.43 -12.17 -32.23
N ASN A 72 7.63 -12.24 -33.55
CA ASN A 72 7.89 -13.49 -34.24
C ASN A 72 9.30 -14.04 -33.97
N ALA A 73 10.22 -13.21 -33.46
CA ALA A 73 11.57 -13.63 -33.06
C ALA A 73 11.59 -14.33 -31.69
N ILE A 74 10.54 -14.19 -30.88
CA ILE A 74 10.48 -14.73 -29.52
C ILE A 74 10.22 -16.24 -29.56
N LYS A 75 11.17 -17.02 -29.03
CA LYS A 75 11.05 -18.48 -28.91
C LYS A 75 10.26 -18.87 -27.65
N SER A 76 9.64 -20.05 -27.64
CA SER A 76 8.86 -20.53 -26.48
C SER A 76 9.63 -20.51 -25.16
N TRP A 77 10.91 -20.91 -25.17
CA TRP A 77 11.73 -20.92 -23.96
C TRP A 77 12.01 -19.51 -23.44
N MET A 78 12.07 -18.50 -24.33
CA MET A 78 12.26 -17.10 -23.95
C MET A 78 11.02 -16.56 -23.24
N LEU A 79 9.82 -16.92 -23.72
CA LEU A 79 8.57 -16.57 -23.03
C LEU A 79 8.49 -17.20 -21.65
N TRP A 80 8.87 -18.47 -21.54
CA TRP A 80 8.87 -19.17 -20.25
C TRP A 80 9.87 -18.55 -19.26
N ALA A 81 11.09 -18.25 -19.73
CA ALA A 81 12.10 -17.57 -18.93
C ALA A 81 11.65 -16.15 -18.52
N TRP A 82 11.08 -15.38 -19.45
CA TRP A 82 10.57 -14.04 -19.17
C TRP A 82 9.45 -14.09 -18.13
N ASN A 83 8.49 -15.00 -18.29
CA ASN A 83 7.42 -15.21 -17.32
C ASN A 83 7.94 -15.58 -15.93
N GLY A 84 8.86 -16.55 -15.86
CA GLY A 84 9.47 -16.97 -14.59
C GLY A 84 10.21 -15.82 -13.91
N LEU A 85 11.02 -15.06 -14.66
CA LEU A 85 11.72 -13.88 -14.14
C LEU A 85 10.76 -12.79 -13.67
N PHE A 86 9.67 -12.56 -14.40
CA PHE A 86 8.64 -11.61 -14.00
C PHE A 86 7.93 -12.05 -12.72
N ALA A 87 7.49 -13.31 -12.63
CA ALA A 87 6.81 -13.86 -11.45
C ALA A 87 7.70 -13.82 -10.20
N VAL A 88 8.99 -14.16 -10.34
CA VAL A 88 9.98 -14.04 -9.26
C VAL A 88 10.16 -12.58 -8.87
N SER A 89 10.35 -11.67 -9.83
CA SER A 89 10.55 -10.24 -9.56
C SER A 89 9.33 -9.61 -8.87
N LEU A 90 8.12 -9.96 -9.32
CA LEU A 90 6.85 -9.55 -8.72
C LEU A 90 6.75 -10.03 -7.27
N THR A 91 7.04 -11.31 -7.01
CA THR A 91 7.00 -11.87 -5.65
C THR A 91 8.04 -11.22 -4.74
N LEU A 92 9.28 -11.07 -5.22
CA LEU A 92 10.36 -10.47 -4.46
C LEU A 92 10.14 -8.99 -4.18
N THR A 93 9.47 -8.25 -5.08
CA THR A 93 9.05 -6.85 -4.85
C THR A 93 8.20 -6.69 -3.60
N ILE A 94 7.50 -7.74 -3.17
CA ILE A 94 6.69 -7.78 -1.96
C ILE A 94 7.48 -8.40 -0.81
N MET A 95 7.97 -9.62 -1.02
CA MET A 95 8.51 -10.48 0.02
C MET A 95 9.71 -9.88 0.76
N ILE A 96 10.62 -9.19 0.06
CA ILE A 96 11.81 -8.59 0.70
C ILE A 96 11.44 -7.43 1.65
N HIS A 97 10.32 -6.75 1.38
CA HIS A 97 9.82 -5.65 2.20
C HIS A 97 9.00 -6.14 3.40
N GLN A 98 8.75 -7.45 3.48
CA GLN A 98 8.20 -8.13 4.66
C GLN A 98 9.29 -8.77 5.54
N ILE A 99 10.56 -8.69 5.16
CA ILE A 99 11.65 -9.27 5.96
C ILE A 99 11.74 -8.51 7.28
N ILE A 100 11.75 -9.29 8.35
CA ILE A 100 11.82 -8.87 9.73
C ILE A 100 13.27 -9.08 10.20
N PRO A 101 13.94 -8.03 10.70
CA PRO A 101 15.32 -8.14 11.13
C PRO A 101 15.47 -9.25 12.18
N ASN A 102 16.46 -10.11 12.03
CA ASN A 102 16.75 -11.27 12.90
C ASN A 102 15.70 -12.40 12.91
N TYR A 103 14.53 -12.23 12.30
CA TYR A 103 13.42 -13.22 12.35
C TYR A 103 12.99 -13.74 10.97
N GLY A 104 13.53 -13.22 9.88
CA GLY A 104 13.23 -13.70 8.53
C GLY A 104 11.87 -13.21 8.04
N LEU A 105 10.97 -14.11 7.62
CA LEU A 105 9.67 -13.72 7.06
C LEU A 105 8.51 -13.72 8.07
N PHE A 106 8.73 -14.18 9.29
CA PHE A 106 7.65 -14.43 10.25
C PHE A 106 7.85 -13.64 11.54
N PHE A 107 6.82 -12.92 11.97
CA PHE A 107 6.88 -12.16 13.20
C PHE A 107 7.00 -13.11 14.39
N PRO A 108 7.89 -12.81 15.35
CA PRO A 108 8.04 -13.65 16.53
C PRO A 108 6.79 -13.58 17.42
N ASP A 109 6.48 -14.71 18.07
CA ASP A 109 5.39 -14.85 19.04
C ASP A 109 5.79 -14.49 20.47
N ASN A 110 7.05 -14.08 20.69
CA ASN A 110 7.57 -13.70 21.99
C ASN A 110 7.56 -12.16 22.15
N PRO A 111 6.87 -11.58 23.15
CA PRO A 111 6.89 -10.15 23.44
C PRO A 111 8.30 -9.58 23.62
N ALA A 112 9.25 -10.34 24.19
CA ALA A 112 10.61 -9.86 24.44
C ALA A 112 11.42 -9.54 23.16
N ALA A 113 10.92 -9.88 21.98
CA ALA A 113 11.52 -9.53 20.70
C ALA A 113 11.18 -8.10 20.24
N TYR A 114 10.23 -7.43 20.90
CA TYR A 114 9.66 -6.15 20.50
C TYR A 114 10.19 -5.01 21.39
N PRO A 115 10.19 -3.74 20.90
CA PRO A 115 9.72 -3.31 19.58
C PRO A 115 10.70 -3.70 18.45
N ILE A 116 10.15 -4.11 17.31
CA ILE A 116 10.97 -4.45 16.12
C ILE A 116 10.99 -3.25 15.18
N VAL A 117 12.16 -2.67 14.95
CA VAL A 117 12.32 -1.61 13.95
C VAL A 117 12.32 -2.19 12.55
N ALA A 118 11.47 -1.68 11.67
CA ALA A 118 11.43 -2.07 10.27
C ALA A 118 12.76 -1.74 9.57
N ILE A 119 13.19 -2.59 8.64
CA ILE A 119 14.42 -2.37 7.88
C ILE A 119 14.22 -1.13 6.98
N PRO A 120 15.12 -0.12 7.06
CA PRO A 120 15.12 0.99 6.14
C PRO A 120 15.28 0.50 4.70
N THR A 121 14.52 1.07 3.79
CA THR A 121 14.60 0.68 2.38
C THR A 121 15.90 1.20 1.75
N THR A 122 16.68 0.29 1.17
CA THR A 122 17.90 0.62 0.42
C THR A 122 17.69 0.40 -1.08
N LEU A 123 18.61 0.91 -1.92
CA LEU A 123 18.58 0.71 -3.36
C LEU A 123 18.54 -0.77 -3.77
N ALA A 124 19.18 -1.67 -2.99
CA ALA A 124 19.15 -3.10 -3.26
C ALA A 124 17.73 -3.69 -3.17
N HIS A 125 16.90 -3.15 -2.27
CA HIS A 125 15.50 -3.57 -2.15
C HIS A 125 14.67 -3.14 -3.38
N HIS A 126 15.11 -2.12 -4.13
CA HIS A 126 14.41 -1.70 -5.35
C HIS A 126 14.80 -2.51 -6.59
N ILE A 127 15.79 -3.41 -6.53
CA ILE A 127 16.19 -4.22 -7.69
C ILE A 127 15.03 -5.08 -8.22
N PRO A 128 14.29 -5.86 -7.40
CA PRO A 128 13.16 -6.63 -7.90
C PRO A 128 12.02 -5.77 -8.45
N LEU A 129 11.79 -4.59 -7.87
CA LEU A 129 10.81 -3.62 -8.37
C LEU A 129 11.17 -3.17 -9.80
N VAL A 130 12.41 -2.75 -10.02
CA VAL A 130 12.88 -2.31 -11.33
C VAL A 130 12.78 -3.46 -12.35
N LEU A 131 13.20 -4.67 -11.98
CA LEU A 131 13.07 -5.85 -12.84
C LEU A 131 11.60 -6.16 -13.15
N MET A 132 10.72 -6.11 -12.17
CA MET A 132 9.28 -6.31 -12.36
C MET A 132 8.71 -5.32 -13.38
N ILE A 133 9.06 -4.03 -13.28
CA ILE A 133 8.61 -3.00 -14.22
C ILE A 133 9.15 -3.27 -15.63
N LEU A 134 10.46 -3.52 -15.76
CA LEU A 134 11.11 -3.82 -17.05
C LEU A 134 10.54 -5.07 -17.73
N LEU A 135 10.16 -6.07 -16.94
CA LEU A 135 9.60 -7.33 -17.43
C LEU A 135 8.09 -7.28 -17.64
N SER A 136 7.38 -6.25 -17.15
CA SER A 136 5.91 -6.12 -17.23
C SER A 136 5.27 -6.24 -18.63
N PRO A 137 5.95 -5.97 -19.77
CA PRO A 137 5.34 -6.21 -21.08
C PRO A 137 4.88 -7.66 -21.32
N ILE A 138 5.46 -8.63 -20.60
CA ILE A 138 5.06 -10.04 -20.70
C ILE A 138 3.58 -10.26 -20.39
N ILE A 139 3.01 -9.48 -19.47
CA ILE A 139 1.59 -9.55 -19.08
C ILE A 139 0.67 -9.42 -20.29
N TYR A 140 0.97 -8.46 -21.17
CA TYR A 140 0.18 -8.18 -22.37
C TYR A 140 0.43 -9.21 -23.47
N ILE A 141 1.67 -9.71 -23.58
CA ILE A 141 2.02 -10.79 -24.50
C ILE A 141 1.23 -12.05 -24.14
N ASP A 142 1.19 -12.41 -22.85
CA ASP A 142 0.46 -13.59 -22.38
C ASP A 142 -1.04 -13.43 -22.57
N PHE A 143 -1.60 -12.24 -22.30
CA PHE A 143 -3.01 -11.96 -22.60
C PHE A 143 -3.34 -12.27 -24.07
N ILE A 144 -2.52 -11.76 -25.00
CA ILE A 144 -2.70 -11.97 -26.44
C ILE A 144 -2.59 -13.45 -26.80
N LEU A 145 -1.54 -14.13 -26.30
CA LEU A 145 -1.27 -15.52 -26.66
C LEU A 145 -2.32 -16.48 -26.09
N LEU A 146 -2.70 -16.33 -24.82
CA LEU A 146 -3.72 -17.16 -24.17
C LEU A 146 -5.10 -16.95 -24.80
N SER A 147 -5.46 -15.70 -25.10
CA SER A 147 -6.71 -15.38 -25.78
C SER A 147 -6.76 -15.95 -27.19
N ARG A 148 -5.68 -15.83 -27.97
CA ARG A 148 -5.59 -16.45 -29.30
C ARG A 148 -5.69 -17.97 -29.24
N GLU A 149 -5.02 -18.61 -28.29
CA GLU A 149 -5.08 -20.06 -28.12
C GLU A 149 -6.50 -20.51 -27.78
N LEU A 150 -7.19 -19.80 -26.89
CA LEU A 150 -8.58 -20.08 -26.54
C LEU A 150 -9.52 -19.91 -27.75
N LEU A 151 -9.36 -18.84 -28.52
CA LEU A 151 -10.18 -18.57 -29.72
C LEU A 151 -9.96 -19.62 -30.83
N LYS A 152 -8.70 -20.03 -31.06
CA LYS A 152 -8.37 -21.04 -32.08
C LYS A 152 -8.98 -22.40 -31.79
N ILE A 153 -9.08 -22.77 -30.52
CA ILE A 153 -9.69 -24.02 -30.08
C ILE A 153 -11.20 -24.07 -30.36
N LYS A 154 -11.86 -22.92 -30.60
CA LYS A 154 -13.31 -22.79 -30.82
C LYS A 154 -14.14 -23.63 -29.83
N PRO A 155 -13.93 -23.47 -28.51
CA PRO A 155 -14.63 -24.25 -27.50
C PRO A 155 -16.15 -24.01 -27.55
N LYS A 156 -16.94 -25.04 -27.23
CA LYS A 156 -18.39 -24.89 -27.03
C LYS A 156 -18.67 -23.86 -25.92
N PRO A 157 -19.69 -22.98 -26.06
CA PRO A 157 -19.99 -21.95 -25.06
C PRO A 157 -20.11 -22.48 -23.62
N ALA A 158 -20.74 -23.63 -23.42
CA ALA A 158 -20.86 -24.25 -22.10
C ALA A 158 -19.50 -24.57 -21.44
N LYS A 159 -18.50 -25.00 -22.22
CA LYS A 159 -17.15 -25.27 -21.72
C LYS A 159 -16.40 -23.98 -21.39
N VAL A 160 -16.63 -22.91 -22.15
CA VAL A 160 -16.10 -21.57 -21.84
C VAL A 160 -16.73 -21.06 -20.55
N GLY A 161 -18.05 -21.11 -20.43
CA GLY A 161 -18.78 -20.72 -19.22
C GLY A 161 -18.27 -21.46 -17.98
N GLY A 162 -18.19 -22.79 -18.02
CA GLY A 162 -17.64 -23.57 -16.91
C GLY A 162 -16.16 -23.28 -16.62
N GLY A 163 -15.35 -23.07 -17.67
CA GLY A 163 -13.94 -22.73 -17.54
C GLY A 163 -13.70 -21.40 -16.86
N PHE A 164 -14.46 -20.36 -17.22
CA PHE A 164 -14.37 -19.04 -16.58
C PHE A 164 -15.08 -18.99 -15.23
N ALA A 165 -16.16 -19.75 -15.00
CA ALA A 165 -16.79 -19.80 -13.67
C ALA A 165 -15.83 -20.35 -12.62
N LEU A 166 -15.11 -21.43 -12.94
CA LEU A 166 -14.12 -22.04 -12.03
C LEU A 166 -12.77 -21.32 -12.08
N GLY A 167 -12.26 -21.06 -13.28
CA GLY A 167 -10.92 -20.52 -13.52
C GLY A 167 -10.81 -19.00 -13.38
N ALA A 168 -11.92 -18.26 -13.48
CA ALA A 168 -11.97 -16.83 -13.20
C ALA A 168 -12.74 -16.54 -11.92
N GLY A 169 -14.01 -16.94 -11.84
CA GLY A 169 -14.89 -16.60 -10.72
C GLY A 169 -14.38 -17.12 -9.37
N LEU A 170 -14.33 -18.44 -9.18
CA LEU A 170 -13.88 -19.04 -7.93
C LEU A 170 -12.42 -18.69 -7.61
N TYR A 171 -11.55 -18.68 -8.64
CA TYR A 171 -10.15 -18.33 -8.48
C TYR A 171 -9.93 -16.89 -7.99
N ILE A 172 -10.63 -15.90 -8.55
CA ILE A 172 -10.55 -14.50 -8.09
C ILE A 172 -11.00 -14.40 -6.63
N VAL A 173 -12.08 -15.09 -6.24
CA VAL A 173 -12.54 -15.12 -4.84
C VAL A 173 -11.45 -15.66 -3.92
N ILE A 174 -10.81 -16.78 -4.30
CA ILE A 174 -9.68 -17.34 -3.54
C ILE A 174 -8.55 -16.31 -3.43
N MET A 175 -8.20 -15.62 -4.52
CA MET A 175 -7.11 -14.63 -4.52
C MET A 175 -7.44 -13.39 -3.67
N ILE A 176 -8.70 -12.98 -3.59
CA ILE A 176 -9.13 -11.94 -2.64
C ILE A 176 -8.92 -12.42 -1.20
N PHE A 177 -9.30 -13.65 -0.87
CA PHE A 177 -9.01 -14.22 0.47
C PHE A 177 -7.52 -14.34 0.75
N MET A 178 -6.68 -14.72 -0.22
CA MET A 178 -5.22 -14.75 -0.06
C MET A 178 -4.65 -13.37 0.30
N GLN A 179 -5.34 -12.28 -0.07
CA GLN A 179 -4.94 -10.91 0.20
C GLN A 179 -5.46 -10.38 1.54
N VAL A 180 -6.68 -10.81 1.93
CA VAL A 180 -7.36 -10.38 3.17
C VAL A 180 -6.88 -11.16 4.40
N LEU A 181 -6.74 -12.49 4.30
CA LEU A 181 -6.43 -13.34 5.45
C LEU A 181 -5.12 -12.98 6.17
N PRO A 182 -4.03 -12.56 5.49
CA PRO A 182 -2.83 -12.08 6.17
C PRO A 182 -3.03 -10.80 7.00
N ASN A 183 -4.01 -9.95 6.65
CA ASN A 183 -4.35 -8.74 7.42
C ASN A 183 -5.16 -9.12 8.67
N VAL A 184 -6.23 -9.91 8.49
CA VAL A 184 -7.15 -10.27 9.59
C VAL A 184 -6.78 -11.58 10.30
N TRP A 185 -5.50 -11.93 10.32
CA TRP A 185 -5.02 -13.26 10.69
C TRP A 185 -5.47 -13.74 12.08
N GLY A 186 -5.63 -12.83 13.05
CA GLY A 186 -6.11 -13.18 14.40
C GLY A 186 -7.63 -13.10 14.60
N TYR A 187 -8.41 -12.65 13.61
CA TYR A 187 -9.87 -12.49 13.71
C TYR A 187 -10.67 -13.74 13.32
N LEU A 188 -10.19 -14.55 12.38
CA LEU A 188 -10.94 -15.69 11.80
C LEU A 188 -10.24 -17.04 12.07
N ARG A 189 -9.98 -17.31 13.34
CA ARG A 189 -9.31 -18.55 13.77
C ARG A 189 -10.21 -19.79 13.59
N PRO A 190 -9.65 -20.96 13.21
CA PRO A 190 -8.23 -21.22 12.97
C PRO A 190 -7.77 -20.94 11.53
N ILE A 191 -8.68 -20.62 10.61
CA ILE A 191 -8.40 -20.57 9.17
C ILE A 191 -7.37 -19.48 8.84
N SER A 192 -7.52 -18.29 9.39
CA SER A 192 -6.68 -17.13 9.05
C SER A 192 -5.29 -17.16 9.69
N THR A 193 -5.09 -17.91 10.77
CA THR A 193 -3.80 -17.95 11.49
C THR A 193 -2.66 -18.45 10.60
N GLY A 194 -2.94 -19.44 9.73
CA GLY A 194 -1.95 -19.99 8.79
C GLY A 194 -1.53 -19.01 7.69
N PHE A 195 -2.21 -17.88 7.54
CA PHE A 195 -1.90 -16.85 6.55
C PHE A 195 -1.13 -15.66 7.11
N ARG A 196 -0.83 -15.65 8.41
CA ARG A 196 0.02 -14.62 9.03
C ARG A 196 1.32 -14.49 8.24
N ASP A 197 1.67 -13.26 7.89
CA ASP A 197 2.89 -12.88 7.15
C ASP A 197 3.00 -13.36 5.68
N LEU A 198 1.99 -14.07 5.18
CA LEU A 198 2.00 -14.64 3.82
C LEU A 198 1.42 -13.70 2.74
N TYR A 199 1.53 -12.38 2.92
CA TYR A 199 1.00 -11.39 1.95
C TYR A 199 1.53 -11.61 0.52
N TRP A 200 2.80 -12.00 0.38
CA TRP A 200 3.45 -12.30 -0.89
C TRP A 200 2.79 -13.45 -1.68
N LEU A 201 2.03 -14.37 -1.04
CA LEU A 201 1.33 -15.45 -1.74
C LEU A 201 0.30 -14.94 -2.75
N ALA A 202 -0.33 -13.80 -2.45
CA ALA A 202 -1.30 -13.16 -3.34
C ALA A 202 -0.69 -12.76 -4.70
N PHE A 203 0.64 -12.71 -4.79
CA PHE A 203 1.40 -12.33 -5.99
C PHE A 203 2.16 -13.52 -6.60
N LEU A 204 2.67 -14.43 -5.77
CA LEU A 204 3.30 -15.65 -6.27
C LEU A 204 2.31 -16.52 -7.04
N ILE A 205 1.12 -16.77 -6.48
CA ILE A 205 0.16 -17.72 -7.07
C ILE A 205 -0.26 -17.28 -8.49
N PRO A 206 -0.70 -16.03 -8.74
CA PRO A 206 -0.96 -15.56 -10.09
C PRO A 206 0.27 -15.59 -10.98
N GLY A 207 1.44 -15.19 -10.49
CA GLY A 207 2.69 -15.26 -11.25
C GLY A 207 3.02 -16.67 -11.74
N LEU A 208 2.82 -17.69 -10.90
CA LEU A 208 2.98 -19.10 -11.26
C LEU A 208 1.95 -19.53 -12.30
N PHE A 209 0.68 -19.19 -12.14
CA PHE A 209 -0.35 -19.57 -13.12
C PHE A 209 -0.15 -18.90 -14.48
N VAL A 210 0.24 -17.62 -14.55
CA VAL A 210 0.62 -16.98 -15.82
C VAL A 210 1.79 -17.74 -16.46
N THR A 211 2.83 -18.04 -15.67
CA THR A 211 4.03 -18.76 -16.14
C THR A 211 3.72 -20.18 -16.64
N LEU A 212 2.84 -20.92 -15.95
CA LEU A 212 2.50 -22.29 -16.30
C LEU A 212 1.53 -22.35 -17.49
N SER A 213 0.57 -21.42 -17.58
CA SER A 213 -0.41 -21.42 -18.65
C SER A 213 0.20 -21.14 -20.03
N ILE A 214 1.37 -20.49 -20.10
CA ILE A 214 2.08 -20.28 -21.38
C ILE A 214 2.50 -21.59 -22.04
N LEU A 215 2.71 -22.66 -21.25
CA LEU A 215 3.07 -24.00 -21.76
C LEU A 215 1.94 -24.62 -22.61
N LEU A 216 0.72 -24.09 -22.50
CA LEU A 216 -0.44 -24.54 -23.27
C LEU A 216 -0.54 -23.90 -24.65
N VAL A 217 0.24 -22.84 -24.90
CA VAL A 217 0.22 -22.09 -26.17
C VAL A 217 1.00 -22.87 -27.23
N LYS A 218 0.30 -23.23 -28.32
CA LYS A 218 0.93 -23.96 -29.42
C LYS A 218 1.85 -23.05 -30.23
N LYS A 219 2.90 -23.63 -30.86
CA LYS A 219 3.87 -22.88 -31.67
C LYS A 219 3.25 -22.05 -32.79
N ASN A 220 2.17 -22.55 -33.39
CA ASN A 220 1.43 -21.84 -34.44
C ASN A 220 0.63 -20.63 -33.92
N THR A 221 0.35 -20.55 -32.62
CA THR A 221 -0.33 -19.43 -31.95
C THR A 221 0.61 -18.29 -31.60
N MET A 222 1.90 -18.57 -31.49
CA MET A 222 2.94 -17.57 -31.30
C MET A 222 3.29 -16.78 -32.57
N LYS A 223 2.77 -17.17 -33.74
CA LYS A 223 2.95 -16.39 -34.97
C LYS A 223 2.01 -15.19 -34.95
N PHE A 224 2.59 -13.99 -34.87
CA PHE A 224 1.89 -12.74 -35.07
C PHE A 224 1.84 -12.47 -36.57
N GLU A 225 0.67 -12.66 -37.18
CA GLU A 225 0.43 -12.20 -38.55
C GLU A 225 0.60 -10.67 -38.63
N LYS A 226 0.79 -10.15 -39.85
CA LYS A 226 1.07 -8.73 -40.15
C LYS A 226 -0.11 -7.78 -39.84
N THR A 227 -0.89 -8.02 -38.78
CA THR A 227 -2.08 -7.25 -38.39
C THR A 227 -1.77 -5.76 -38.16
N ALA A 228 -0.55 -5.41 -37.73
CA ALA A 228 -0.15 -4.01 -37.53
C ALA A 228 0.27 -3.26 -38.81
N ARG A 229 0.38 -3.92 -39.98
CA ARG A 229 0.83 -3.26 -41.23
C ARG A 229 -0.27 -2.43 -41.90
N GLU A 230 -1.54 -2.67 -41.57
CA GLU A 230 -2.70 -2.03 -42.22
C GLU A 230 -3.35 -0.89 -41.43
N LEU A 231 -2.79 -0.52 -40.27
CA LEU A 231 -3.26 0.66 -39.54
C LEU A 231 -2.96 1.91 -40.37
N LYS A 232 -3.96 2.45 -41.08
CA LYS A 232 -3.83 3.73 -41.82
C LYS A 232 -3.54 4.92 -40.90
N SER A 233 -3.77 4.77 -39.59
CA SER A 233 -3.76 5.84 -38.59
C SER A 233 -2.63 5.70 -37.54
N LYS A 234 -1.47 5.12 -37.89
CA LYS A 234 -0.36 4.92 -36.94
C LYS A 234 0.09 6.22 -36.28
N SER A 235 0.23 7.29 -37.05
CA SER A 235 0.62 8.61 -36.53
C SER A 235 -0.38 9.09 -35.48
N ILE A 236 -1.69 8.98 -35.74
CA ILE A 236 -2.75 9.36 -34.80
C ILE A 236 -2.64 8.56 -33.50
N ILE A 237 -2.47 7.24 -33.58
CA ILE A 237 -2.33 6.38 -32.38
C ILE A 237 -1.09 6.77 -31.58
N LEU A 238 0.05 6.99 -32.24
CA LEU A 238 1.30 7.40 -31.58
C LEU A 238 1.17 8.79 -30.95
N THR A 239 0.48 9.72 -31.61
CA THR A 239 0.18 11.04 -31.04
C THR A 239 -0.69 10.93 -29.80
N ILE A 240 -1.78 10.16 -29.85
CA ILE A 240 -2.66 9.94 -28.69
C ILE A 240 -1.87 9.31 -27.53
N LEU A 241 -1.05 8.30 -27.82
CA LEU A 241 -0.20 7.67 -26.82
C LEU A 241 0.80 8.65 -26.19
N GLY A 242 1.44 9.50 -27.02
CA GLY A 242 2.33 10.55 -26.55
C GLY A 242 1.64 11.59 -25.67
N LEU A 243 0.41 11.98 -26.01
CA LEU A 243 -0.42 12.88 -25.19
C LEU A 243 -0.82 12.25 -23.85
N ILE A 244 -1.21 10.97 -23.85
CA ILE A 244 -1.52 10.23 -22.61
C ILE A 244 -0.26 10.13 -21.72
N PHE A 245 0.88 9.79 -22.31
CA PHE A 245 2.15 9.72 -21.60
C PHE A 245 2.50 11.07 -20.95
N LEU A 246 2.53 12.14 -21.75
CA LEU A 246 2.89 13.47 -21.27
C LEU A 246 1.90 13.98 -20.24
N GLY A 247 0.59 13.83 -20.49
CA GLY A 247 -0.47 14.24 -19.56
C GLY A 247 -0.38 13.52 -18.22
N THR A 248 -0.04 12.23 -18.21
CA THR A 248 0.12 11.47 -16.96
C THR A 248 1.37 11.90 -16.20
N VAL A 249 2.50 12.11 -16.89
CA VAL A 249 3.74 12.58 -16.25
C VAL A 249 3.58 13.99 -15.68
N VAL A 250 3.02 14.92 -16.46
CA VAL A 250 2.74 16.29 -16.00
C VAL A 250 1.76 16.27 -14.85
N GLY A 251 0.69 15.48 -14.93
CA GLY A 251 -0.28 15.32 -13.85
C GLY A 251 0.36 14.83 -12.54
N ALA A 252 1.23 13.81 -12.62
CA ALA A 252 1.95 13.30 -11.46
C ALA A 252 2.92 14.33 -10.85
N LEU A 253 3.58 15.15 -11.67
CA LEU A 253 4.48 16.21 -11.20
C LEU A 253 3.73 17.38 -10.56
N VAL A 254 2.67 17.86 -11.22
CA VAL A 254 1.88 19.02 -10.77
C VAL A 254 1.13 18.74 -9.47
N THR A 255 0.68 17.50 -9.28
CA THR A 255 -0.05 17.10 -8.06
C THR A 255 0.87 16.71 -6.90
N ASN A 256 2.17 16.58 -7.13
CA ASN A 256 3.11 16.26 -6.06
C ASN A 256 3.19 17.42 -5.05
N PRO A 257 3.28 17.16 -3.74
CA PRO A 257 3.39 18.22 -2.75
C PRO A 257 4.71 18.98 -2.89
N HIS A 258 4.62 20.30 -2.82
CA HIS A 258 5.75 21.23 -2.71
C HIS A 258 5.44 22.19 -1.55
N PRO A 259 5.56 21.73 -0.29
CA PRO A 259 5.33 22.58 0.86
C PRO A 259 6.29 23.77 0.83
N GLY A 260 5.79 24.96 1.17
CA GLY A 260 6.58 26.18 1.19
C GLY A 260 7.66 26.18 2.27
N THR A 261 8.50 27.21 2.27
CA THR A 261 9.44 27.41 3.38
C THR A 261 8.69 27.78 4.66
N PRO A 262 9.15 27.32 5.83
CA PRO A 262 8.61 27.69 7.14
C PRO A 262 8.44 29.20 7.30
N ASP A 263 7.35 29.64 7.92
CA ASP A 263 7.21 31.02 8.37
C ASP A 263 8.04 31.23 9.65
N GLU A 264 9.17 31.92 9.53
CA GLU A 264 10.08 32.19 10.65
C GLU A 264 9.44 33.07 11.75
N GLY A 265 8.29 33.71 11.47
CA GLY A 265 7.56 34.55 12.41
C GLY A 265 6.52 33.80 13.27
N LYS A 266 6.32 32.49 13.09
CA LYS A 266 5.36 31.73 13.91
C LYS A 266 5.78 31.66 15.37
N THR A 267 4.83 31.88 16.26
CA THR A 267 4.98 31.77 17.73
C THR A 267 4.31 30.52 18.32
N SER A 268 3.56 29.79 17.51
CA SER A 268 2.86 28.57 17.89
C SER A 268 2.69 27.62 16.70
N LEU A 269 2.40 26.34 17.00
CA LEU A 269 2.09 25.30 16.02
C LEU A 269 0.78 24.60 16.33
N ILE A 270 0.01 24.29 15.29
CA ILE A 270 -1.20 23.47 15.40
C ILE A 270 -0.86 22.01 15.12
N ILE A 271 -1.09 21.15 16.09
CA ILE A 271 -0.76 19.73 16.05
C ILE A 271 -2.04 18.91 16.10
N MET A 272 -2.23 17.98 15.17
CA MET A 272 -3.48 17.23 15.03
C MET A 272 -3.23 15.72 14.95
N THR A 273 -4.11 14.94 15.57
CA THR A 273 -4.22 13.50 15.35
C THR A 273 -5.63 13.13 14.91
N TYR A 274 -5.74 12.19 13.98
CA TYR A 274 -7.03 11.76 13.46
C TYR A 274 -7.00 10.31 12.96
N ASN A 275 -7.76 9.44 13.61
CA ASN A 275 -8.07 8.13 13.07
C ASN A 275 -9.12 8.28 11.96
N ILE A 276 -8.73 7.98 10.72
CA ILE A 276 -9.56 8.20 9.53
C ILE A 276 -10.41 7.00 9.16
N ARG A 277 -10.34 5.88 9.90
CA ARG A 277 -11.13 4.68 9.67
C ARG A 277 -11.05 4.17 8.23
N GLU A 278 -9.84 3.99 7.69
CA GLU A 278 -9.62 3.62 6.28
C GLU A 278 -10.23 4.63 5.26
N GLY A 279 -10.54 5.83 5.74
CA GLY A 279 -11.19 6.93 5.04
C GLY A 279 -12.70 6.72 4.79
N VAL A 280 -13.39 6.07 5.72
CA VAL A 280 -14.86 5.98 5.73
C VAL A 280 -15.48 6.78 6.87
N ASN A 281 -16.70 7.27 6.66
CA ASN A 281 -17.47 8.01 7.68
C ASN A 281 -18.16 7.06 8.68
N ASP A 282 -18.90 7.62 9.64
CA ASP A 282 -19.65 6.89 10.66
C ASP A 282 -20.70 5.94 10.05
N SER A 283 -21.24 6.28 8.88
CA SER A 283 -22.19 5.46 8.11
C SER A 283 -21.52 4.33 7.31
N GLY A 284 -20.18 4.25 7.32
CA GLY A 284 -19.40 3.25 6.59
C GLY A 284 -19.18 3.56 5.10
N GLU A 285 -19.44 4.80 4.67
CA GLU A 285 -19.26 5.24 3.29
C GLU A 285 -17.90 5.91 3.11
N LYS A 286 -17.25 5.74 1.94
CA LYS A 286 -16.00 6.43 1.63
C LYS A 286 -16.20 7.96 1.71
N ASN A 287 -15.37 8.64 2.50
CA ASN A 287 -15.53 10.07 2.79
C ASN A 287 -14.21 10.85 2.83
N TYR A 288 -13.32 10.61 1.87
CA TYR A 288 -12.02 11.30 1.82
C TYR A 288 -12.19 12.82 1.73
N ASP A 289 -13.19 13.31 0.99
CA ASP A 289 -13.42 14.75 0.84
C ASP A 289 -13.94 15.38 2.13
N GLY A 290 -14.87 14.74 2.85
CA GLY A 290 -15.33 15.25 4.14
C GLY A 290 -14.22 15.28 5.19
N GLN A 291 -13.39 14.23 5.25
CA GLN A 291 -12.21 14.21 6.12
C GLN A 291 -11.19 15.28 5.74
N LEU A 292 -10.97 15.50 4.44
CA LEU A 292 -10.08 16.57 3.95
C LEU A 292 -10.59 17.95 4.36
N GLU A 293 -11.89 18.23 4.22
CA GLU A 293 -12.46 19.52 4.61
C GLU A 293 -12.39 19.75 6.12
N LEU A 294 -12.56 18.69 6.93
CA LEU A 294 -12.30 18.77 8.38
C LEU A 294 -10.84 19.12 8.66
N ILE A 295 -9.88 18.44 8.01
CA ILE A 295 -8.45 18.73 8.22
C ILE A 295 -8.13 20.17 7.77
N ARG A 296 -8.74 20.66 6.68
CA ARG A 296 -8.57 22.04 6.20
C ARG A 296 -9.13 23.09 7.14
N SER A 297 -10.22 22.80 7.85
CA SER A 297 -10.79 23.75 8.81
C SER A 297 -9.90 23.95 10.04
N VAL A 298 -9.06 22.97 10.37
CA VAL A 298 -8.04 23.04 11.43
C VAL A 298 -6.71 23.62 10.92
N ASP A 299 -6.36 23.36 9.66
CA ASP A 299 -5.09 23.75 9.02
C ASP A 299 -3.82 23.35 9.81
N PRO A 300 -3.68 22.06 10.21
CA PRO A 300 -2.60 21.64 11.09
C PRO A 300 -1.22 21.81 10.46
N ASP A 301 -0.25 22.17 11.30
CA ASP A 301 1.17 22.20 10.99
C ASP A 301 1.77 20.80 10.89
N ILE A 302 1.38 19.94 11.84
CA ILE A 302 1.78 18.54 11.95
C ILE A 302 0.51 17.71 12.16
N LEU A 303 0.36 16.66 11.36
CA LEU A 303 -0.82 15.79 11.37
C LEU A 303 -0.40 14.32 11.45
N ALA A 304 -0.86 13.61 12.49
CA ALA A 304 -0.78 12.16 12.58
C ALA A 304 -2.11 11.52 12.17
N LEU A 305 -2.02 10.48 11.33
CA LEU A 305 -3.17 9.72 10.87
C LEU A 305 -3.04 8.24 11.26
N GLN A 306 -4.15 7.62 11.64
CA GLN A 306 -4.26 6.19 11.94
C GLN A 306 -5.25 5.53 10.97
N GLU A 307 -5.17 4.19 10.83
CA GLU A 307 -5.98 3.41 9.86
C GLU A 307 -5.77 3.86 8.41
N CYS A 308 -4.50 3.99 8.04
CA CYS A 308 -4.01 4.48 6.75
C CYS A 308 -3.68 3.36 5.76
N ASP A 309 -4.39 2.23 5.75
CA ASP A 309 -4.12 1.09 4.87
C ASP A 309 -5.08 0.75 3.71
N PRO A 310 -5.92 1.68 3.18
CA PRO A 310 -6.68 1.43 1.96
C PRO A 310 -5.84 1.13 0.69
N ALA A 311 -4.50 1.28 0.75
CA ALA A 311 -3.55 1.02 -0.33
C ALA A 311 -3.32 -0.48 -0.60
N ARG A 312 -4.42 -1.26 -0.55
CA ARG A 312 -4.51 -2.70 -0.77
C ARG A 312 -5.88 -3.00 -1.41
N ILE A 313 -6.08 -4.19 -1.97
CA ILE A 313 -7.32 -4.58 -2.67
C ILE A 313 -8.58 -4.39 -1.83
N GLY A 314 -8.57 -4.78 -0.54
CA GLY A 314 -9.70 -4.54 0.36
C GLY A 314 -10.14 -3.06 0.45
N GLY A 315 -9.19 -2.13 0.38
CA GLY A 315 -9.45 -0.67 0.36
C GLY A 315 -9.59 -0.06 -1.04
N GLY A 316 -9.64 -0.90 -2.08
CA GLY A 316 -9.73 -0.47 -3.48
C GLY A 316 -8.44 0.12 -4.04
N ASN A 317 -7.27 -0.25 -3.48
CA ASN A 317 -5.95 0.27 -3.89
C ASN A 317 -5.86 1.81 -3.82
N SER A 318 -6.50 2.39 -2.81
CA SER A 318 -6.60 3.84 -2.62
C SER A 318 -5.50 4.32 -1.68
N ASP A 319 -4.77 5.38 -2.06
CA ASP A 319 -3.73 5.95 -1.20
C ASP A 319 -4.21 7.25 -0.57
N VAL A 320 -4.99 7.11 0.50
CA VAL A 320 -5.61 8.22 1.21
C VAL A 320 -4.57 9.18 1.80
N VAL A 321 -3.42 8.68 2.24
CA VAL A 321 -2.33 9.51 2.76
C VAL A 321 -1.76 10.41 1.66
N ARG A 322 -1.52 9.88 0.46
CA ARG A 322 -1.07 10.71 -0.67
C ARG A 322 -2.17 11.66 -1.14
N TYR A 323 -3.43 11.22 -1.11
CA TYR A 323 -4.56 12.09 -1.40
C TYR A 323 -4.54 13.34 -0.51
N PHE A 324 -4.43 13.16 0.80
CA PHE A 324 -4.33 14.28 1.75
C PHE A 324 -3.06 15.10 1.55
N ALA A 325 -1.89 14.46 1.42
CA ALA A 325 -0.63 15.16 1.21
C ALA A 325 -0.67 16.08 -0.03
N ASN A 326 -1.23 15.59 -1.14
CA ASN A 326 -1.38 16.36 -2.37
C ASN A 326 -2.37 17.53 -2.21
N LYS A 327 -3.49 17.30 -1.51
CA LYS A 327 -4.58 18.29 -1.37
C LYS A 327 -4.33 19.35 -0.30
N LEU A 328 -3.48 19.03 0.68
CA LEU A 328 -3.03 19.91 1.76
C LEU A 328 -1.65 20.52 1.47
N ASN A 329 -0.98 20.07 0.41
CA ASN A 329 0.38 20.46 0.07
C ASN A 329 1.38 20.25 1.23
N MET A 330 1.40 19.03 1.79
CA MET A 330 2.23 18.65 2.93
C MET A 330 3.24 17.54 2.56
N PHE A 331 4.39 17.53 3.22
CA PHE A 331 5.26 16.35 3.26
C PHE A 331 4.50 15.20 3.90
N SER A 332 4.78 13.96 3.50
CA SER A 332 4.14 12.81 4.13
C SER A 332 5.08 11.60 4.21
N TYR A 333 4.97 10.88 5.31
CA TYR A 333 5.53 9.55 5.46
C TYR A 333 4.46 8.61 6.03
N ARG A 334 4.31 7.43 5.42
CA ARG A 334 3.33 6.41 5.81
C ARG A 334 4.09 5.15 6.20
N GLY A 335 3.99 4.76 7.45
CA GLY A 335 4.69 3.61 8.02
C GLY A 335 3.76 2.77 8.91
N PRO A 336 4.07 1.48 9.12
CA PRO A 336 4.94 0.60 8.33
C PRO A 336 4.51 0.49 6.84
N LYS A 337 5.18 -0.32 6.02
CA LYS A 337 4.77 -0.61 4.64
C LYS A 337 3.46 -1.39 4.60
N THR A 338 2.62 -1.25 3.57
CA THR A 338 1.32 -1.95 3.51
C THR A 338 1.46 -3.47 3.52
N VAL A 339 2.56 -3.99 2.95
CA VAL A 339 2.88 -5.43 2.92
C VAL A 339 3.15 -6.02 4.30
N ALA A 340 3.39 -5.19 5.32
CA ALA A 340 3.55 -5.64 6.70
C ALA A 340 2.22 -5.93 7.41
N ASN A 341 1.08 -5.84 6.72
CA ASN A 341 -0.25 -6.20 7.24
C ASN A 341 -0.69 -5.46 8.51
N THR A 342 -0.23 -4.22 8.69
CA THR A 342 -0.79 -3.32 9.70
C THR A 342 -1.89 -2.45 9.10
N TYR A 343 -2.74 -1.87 9.96
CA TYR A 343 -3.68 -0.81 9.58
C TYR A 343 -2.97 0.50 9.20
N GLY A 344 -1.66 0.60 9.46
CA GLY A 344 -0.82 1.71 9.05
C GLY A 344 -1.09 3.00 9.79
N THR A 345 -0.03 3.79 9.92
CA THR A 345 -0.10 5.15 10.42
C THR A 345 0.65 6.07 9.45
N ALA A 346 0.41 7.37 9.56
CA ALA A 346 1.12 8.34 8.75
C ALA A 346 1.37 9.62 9.53
N ILE A 347 2.41 10.33 9.12
CA ILE A 347 2.72 11.69 9.57
C ILE A 347 2.74 12.57 8.32
N LEU A 348 1.95 13.65 8.35
CA LEU A 348 1.97 14.73 7.39
C LEU A 348 2.50 15.99 8.07
N SER A 349 3.25 16.81 7.35
CA SER A 349 3.83 18.03 7.90
C SER A 349 3.96 19.12 6.86
N LYS A 350 3.73 20.37 7.26
CA LYS A 350 4.13 21.55 6.46
C LYS A 350 5.66 21.69 6.38
N TYR A 351 6.39 21.07 7.32
CA TYR A 351 7.85 21.14 7.48
C TYR A 351 8.54 19.82 7.05
N PRO A 352 9.82 19.85 6.64
CA PRO A 352 10.53 18.66 6.19
C PRO A 352 10.50 17.51 7.19
N ILE A 353 10.16 16.32 6.69
CA ILE A 353 10.16 15.07 7.45
C ILE A 353 11.50 14.37 7.22
N THR A 354 12.23 14.10 8.30
CA THR A 354 13.53 13.42 8.29
C THR A 354 13.56 12.27 9.31
N ASN A 355 14.64 11.48 9.31
CA ASN A 355 14.88 10.40 10.29
C ASN A 355 13.66 9.51 10.53
N VAL A 356 13.03 9.09 9.44
CA VAL A 356 11.81 8.28 9.47
C VAL A 356 12.13 6.84 9.88
N ALA A 357 11.24 6.27 10.69
CA ALA A 357 11.24 4.87 11.03
C ALA A 357 9.81 4.37 11.15
N ALA A 358 9.63 3.08 10.92
CA ALA A 358 8.45 2.37 11.38
C ALA A 358 8.91 1.26 12.32
N PHE A 359 8.15 1.00 13.37
CA PHE A 359 8.43 -0.13 14.25
C PHE A 359 7.14 -0.88 14.57
N PHE A 360 7.29 -2.16 14.85
CA PHE A 360 6.22 -3.07 15.18
C PHE A 360 6.21 -3.32 16.67
N MET A 361 5.02 -3.52 17.21
CA MET A 361 4.80 -3.83 18.62
C MET A 361 4.17 -5.21 18.76
N PHE A 362 4.38 -5.85 19.90
CA PHE A 362 3.87 -7.21 20.10
C PHE A 362 2.35 -7.25 20.02
N SER A 363 1.80 -8.24 19.33
CA SER A 363 0.35 -8.43 19.23
C SER A 363 -0.03 -9.87 18.92
N THR A 364 -1.16 -10.29 19.48
CA THR A 364 -1.73 -11.63 19.29
C THR A 364 -2.96 -11.65 18.38
N HIS A 365 -3.43 -10.50 17.91
CA HIS A 365 -4.71 -10.39 17.18
C HIS A 365 -4.55 -9.77 15.79
N GLN A 366 -3.79 -8.68 15.69
CA GLN A 366 -3.51 -8.00 14.43
C GLN A 366 -2.09 -7.43 14.44
N GLN A 367 -1.45 -7.29 13.28
CA GLN A 367 -0.11 -6.70 13.24
C GLN A 367 -0.21 -5.20 13.54
N ILE A 368 0.55 -4.73 14.52
CA ILE A 368 0.53 -3.35 14.97
C ILE A 368 1.88 -2.72 14.62
N GLY A 369 1.83 -1.48 14.15
CA GLY A 369 3.04 -0.71 13.94
C GLY A 369 2.79 0.79 14.00
N THR A 370 3.85 1.48 14.36
CA THR A 370 3.88 2.91 14.66
C THR A 370 4.87 3.60 13.74
N THR A 371 4.51 4.81 13.33
CA THR A 371 5.36 5.67 12.51
C THR A 371 6.09 6.64 13.42
N GLN A 372 7.40 6.78 13.24
CA GLN A 372 8.26 7.76 13.91
C GLN A 372 8.93 8.63 12.85
N ALA A 373 9.02 9.93 13.10
CA ALA A 373 9.80 10.84 12.27
C ALA A 373 10.30 12.04 13.07
N GLN A 374 11.28 12.74 12.50
CA GLN A 374 11.68 14.06 12.96
C GLN A 374 11.13 15.14 12.04
N ILE A 375 10.59 16.20 12.63
CA ILE A 375 10.04 17.35 11.92
C ILE A 375 10.87 18.57 12.28
N THR A 376 11.62 19.08 11.32
CA THR A 376 12.51 20.23 11.51
C THR A 376 11.73 21.50 11.23
N PHE A 377 11.32 22.22 12.28
CA PHE A 377 10.59 23.48 12.17
C PHE A 377 11.50 24.60 11.64
N ASN A 378 12.69 24.73 12.23
CA ASN A 378 13.75 25.65 11.80
C ASN A 378 15.14 25.06 12.11
N SER A 379 16.21 25.83 11.96
CA SER A 379 17.59 25.36 12.16
C SER A 379 17.92 24.85 13.56
N THR A 380 17.12 25.21 14.57
CA THR A 380 17.39 24.90 15.99
C THR A 380 16.32 24.02 16.62
N LEU A 381 15.09 24.02 16.10
CA LEU A 381 13.96 23.29 16.68
C LEU A 381 13.54 22.11 15.80
N THR A 382 13.60 20.91 16.39
CA THR A 382 13.14 19.66 15.79
C THR A 382 12.25 18.91 16.77
N PHE A 383 11.10 18.46 16.28
CA PHE A 383 10.15 17.63 17.03
C PHE A 383 10.34 16.15 16.70
N ASN A 384 10.26 15.29 17.72
CA ASN A 384 10.24 13.84 17.56
C ASN A 384 8.78 13.36 17.57
N VAL A 385 8.22 13.05 16.40
CA VAL A 385 6.79 12.79 16.22
C VAL A 385 6.52 11.31 16.04
N PHE A 386 5.53 10.80 16.77
CA PHE A 386 5.09 9.42 16.72
C PHE A 386 3.59 9.36 16.43
N SER A 387 3.19 8.62 15.39
CA SER A 387 1.78 8.29 15.12
C SER A 387 1.51 6.84 15.50
N ASN A 388 0.80 6.65 16.62
CA ASN A 388 0.58 5.39 17.30
C ASN A 388 -0.86 4.87 17.10
N HIS A 389 -1.04 3.55 17.01
CA HIS A 389 -2.36 2.92 17.00
C HIS A 389 -2.32 1.50 17.62
N PRO A 390 -2.13 1.38 18.95
CA PRO A 390 -2.17 0.10 19.65
C PRO A 390 -3.59 -0.47 19.63
N ALA A 391 -3.68 -1.80 19.60
CA ALA A 391 -4.94 -2.53 19.54
C ALA A 391 -4.85 -3.90 20.25
N ALA A 392 -3.93 -4.03 21.20
CA ALA A 392 -3.86 -5.21 22.06
C ALA A 392 -5.19 -5.44 22.80
N LYS A 393 -5.56 -6.73 22.96
CA LYS A 393 -6.82 -7.12 23.60
C LYS A 393 -6.67 -7.45 25.09
N THR A 394 -5.54 -8.00 25.52
CA THR A 394 -5.32 -8.35 26.93
C THR A 394 -4.66 -7.18 27.67
N PRO A 395 -4.93 -6.98 28.98
CA PRO A 395 -4.29 -5.93 29.77
C PRO A 395 -2.76 -5.96 29.69
N GLU A 396 -2.16 -7.14 29.78
CA GLU A 396 -0.71 -7.33 29.76
C GLU A 396 -0.12 -6.92 28.41
N ALA A 397 -0.76 -7.31 27.30
CA ALA A 397 -0.32 -6.92 25.97
C ALA A 397 -0.46 -5.41 25.73
N LYS A 398 -1.45 -4.76 26.34
CA LYS A 398 -1.58 -3.30 26.27
C LYS A 398 -0.44 -2.61 27.03
N VAL A 399 -0.08 -3.11 28.21
CA VAL A 399 1.09 -2.61 28.97
C VAL A 399 2.37 -2.76 28.17
N TYR A 400 2.65 -3.95 27.61
CA TYR A 400 3.83 -4.16 26.77
C TYR A 400 3.91 -3.17 25.60
N GLN A 401 2.81 -2.93 24.87
CA GLN A 401 2.80 -1.97 23.77
C GLN A 401 3.15 -0.54 24.22
N ILE A 402 2.66 -0.13 25.40
CA ILE A 402 2.96 1.20 25.94
C ILE A 402 4.40 1.30 26.42
N GLU A 403 4.93 0.30 27.11
CA GLU A 403 6.34 0.27 27.51
C GLU A 403 7.27 0.27 26.28
N GLU A 404 6.95 -0.51 25.25
CA GLU A 404 7.70 -0.58 23.99
C GLU A 404 7.77 0.80 23.30
N ILE A 405 6.65 1.53 23.18
CA ILE A 405 6.68 2.86 22.57
C ILE A 405 7.39 3.90 23.44
N LEU A 406 7.16 3.90 24.76
CA LEU A 406 7.81 4.84 25.67
C LEU A 406 9.32 4.63 25.71
N SER A 407 9.81 3.39 25.61
CA SER A 407 11.25 3.09 25.52
C SER A 407 11.94 3.82 24.35
N ARG A 408 11.19 4.12 23.27
CA ARG A 408 11.69 4.87 22.11
C ARG A 408 11.66 6.38 22.28
N THR A 409 10.97 6.88 23.30
CA THR A 409 10.94 8.31 23.65
C THR A 409 12.05 8.70 24.63
N VAL A 410 12.67 7.72 25.30
CA VAL A 410 13.74 7.95 26.28
C VAL A 410 14.92 8.69 25.65
N GLY A 411 15.31 9.80 26.28
CA GLY A 411 16.43 10.63 25.83
C GLY A 411 16.12 11.53 24.63
N LEU A 412 14.87 11.56 24.15
CA LEU A 412 14.41 12.49 23.14
C LEU A 412 13.79 13.73 23.79
N GLU A 413 14.03 14.89 23.19
CA GLU A 413 13.37 16.16 23.51
C GLU A 413 12.26 16.45 22.48
N ASN A 414 11.36 17.38 22.81
CA ASN A 414 10.28 17.83 21.92
C ASN A 414 9.47 16.67 21.31
N VAL A 415 9.13 15.68 22.15
CA VAL A 415 8.37 14.51 21.75
C VAL A 415 6.90 14.90 21.57
N LEU A 416 6.34 14.52 20.43
CA LEU A 416 4.91 14.56 20.13
C LEU A 416 4.43 13.12 19.91
N LEU A 417 3.92 12.47 20.95
CA LEU A 417 3.40 11.12 20.88
C LEU A 417 1.87 11.15 20.75
N MET A 418 1.35 10.86 19.56
CA MET A 418 -0.04 11.09 19.20
C MET A 418 -0.69 9.90 18.51
N GLY A 419 -2.01 9.78 18.61
CA GLY A 419 -2.78 8.74 17.93
C GLY A 419 -3.99 8.24 18.70
N ASP A 420 -4.60 7.18 18.20
CA ASP A 420 -5.63 6.40 18.89
C ASP A 420 -4.97 5.34 19.78
N PHE A 421 -4.97 5.54 21.09
CA PHE A 421 -4.32 4.63 22.03
C PHE A 421 -5.22 3.49 22.50
N ASN A 422 -6.50 3.46 22.13
CA ASN A 422 -7.46 2.46 22.61
C ASN A 422 -7.50 2.30 24.15
N PHE A 423 -7.11 3.36 24.89
CA PHE A 423 -7.22 3.45 26.35
C PHE A 423 -7.84 4.76 26.78
N ARG A 424 -8.46 4.75 27.96
CA ARG A 424 -9.12 5.93 28.56
C ARG A 424 -8.20 6.61 29.58
N PRO A 425 -8.41 7.89 29.89
CA PRO A 425 -7.75 8.55 31.01
C PRO A 425 -7.83 7.71 32.31
N TYR A 426 -6.77 7.76 33.09
CA TYR A 426 -6.58 7.06 34.37
C TYR A 426 -6.57 5.52 34.33
N SER A 427 -6.58 4.90 33.14
CA SER A 427 -6.26 3.48 33.02
C SER A 427 -4.80 3.21 33.42
N GLU A 428 -4.46 1.95 33.69
CA GLU A 428 -3.06 1.55 33.95
C GLU A 428 -2.10 2.02 32.87
N THR A 429 -2.42 1.76 31.60
CA THR A 429 -1.63 2.20 30.43
C THR A 429 -1.53 3.72 30.30
N TYR A 430 -2.60 4.45 30.63
CA TYR A 430 -2.57 5.90 30.66
C TYR A 430 -1.60 6.39 31.73
N ASN A 431 -1.70 5.85 32.95
CA ASN A 431 -0.85 6.23 34.08
C ASN A 431 0.64 5.94 33.80
N ILE A 432 0.95 4.83 33.12
CA ILE A 432 2.31 4.53 32.65
C ILE A 432 2.79 5.59 31.64
N THR A 433 1.93 6.02 30.72
CA THR A 433 2.25 7.04 29.71
C THR A 433 2.53 8.40 30.36
N VAL A 434 1.65 8.86 31.25
CA VAL A 434 1.79 10.18 31.90
C VAL A 434 2.87 10.22 32.98
N ALA A 435 3.44 9.07 33.36
CA ALA A 435 4.63 9.03 34.20
C ALA A 435 5.89 9.48 33.44
N THR A 436 5.85 9.51 32.10
CA THR A 436 6.99 9.89 31.24
C THR A 436 6.73 11.16 30.43
N LEU A 437 5.50 11.36 29.97
CA LEU A 437 5.08 12.47 29.11
C LEU A 437 3.90 13.23 29.74
N GLU A 438 3.58 14.42 29.25
CA GLU A 438 2.41 15.19 29.71
C GLU A 438 1.22 15.00 28.76
N ASP A 439 0.01 14.80 29.30
CA ASP A 439 -1.22 14.84 28.49
C ASP A 439 -1.59 16.30 28.19
N SER A 440 -1.62 16.64 26.90
CA SER A 440 -1.98 17.98 26.45
C SER A 440 -3.39 18.42 26.85
N TRP A 441 -4.35 17.49 26.98
CA TRP A 441 -5.70 17.82 27.41
C TRP A 441 -5.72 18.26 28.87
N GLU A 442 -5.09 17.49 29.75
CA GLU A 442 -5.06 17.77 31.20
C GLU A 442 -4.20 19.00 31.52
N GLN A 443 -3.22 19.33 30.68
CA GLN A 443 -2.46 20.59 30.81
C GLN A 443 -3.36 21.82 30.53
N LYS A 444 -4.25 21.72 29.53
CA LYS A 444 -5.10 22.83 29.10
C LYS A 444 -6.40 22.95 29.89
N TRP A 445 -7.04 21.84 30.24
CA TRP A 445 -8.39 21.81 30.80
C TRP A 445 -8.46 21.10 32.14
N LEU A 446 -9.22 21.69 33.07
CA LEU A 446 -9.52 21.08 34.38
C LEU A 446 -10.65 20.02 34.31
N SER A 447 -11.33 19.91 33.17
CA SER A 447 -12.44 18.97 32.99
C SER A 447 -11.94 17.60 32.54
N VAL A 448 -12.31 16.57 33.30
CA VAL A 448 -12.15 15.18 32.91
C VAL A 448 -13.05 14.89 31.70
N ALA A 449 -12.50 14.48 30.56
CA ALA A 449 -13.29 13.64 29.65
C ALA A 449 -12.71 12.25 29.53
N ALA A 450 -13.21 11.44 30.47
CA ALA A 450 -12.88 10.05 30.68
C ALA A 450 -13.20 9.15 29.47
N THR A 451 -13.89 9.66 28.44
CA THR A 451 -14.28 8.87 27.27
C THR A 451 -13.27 8.89 26.12
N ARG A 452 -12.24 9.73 26.18
CA ARG A 452 -11.23 9.87 25.11
C ARG A 452 -10.33 8.66 24.99
N ILE A 453 -9.96 8.35 23.75
CA ILE A 453 -8.99 7.30 23.41
C ILE A 453 -7.93 7.77 22.42
N ASP A 454 -8.23 8.82 21.65
CA ASP A 454 -7.27 9.56 20.84
C ASP A 454 -6.56 10.57 21.73
N HIS A 455 -5.23 10.59 21.79
CA HIS A 455 -4.46 11.46 22.69
C HIS A 455 -3.28 12.12 21.97
N ILE A 456 -2.78 13.24 22.51
CA ILE A 456 -1.51 13.87 22.14
C ILE A 456 -0.72 14.08 23.44
N PHE A 457 0.33 13.29 23.61
CA PHE A 457 1.27 13.38 24.73
C PHE A 457 2.53 14.15 24.31
N LEU A 458 3.04 14.97 25.22
CA LEU A 458 4.12 15.92 24.96
C LEU A 458 5.31 15.69 25.88
N SER A 459 6.51 16.08 25.46
CA SER A 459 7.64 16.20 26.40
C SER A 459 7.28 17.16 27.55
N PRO A 460 7.71 16.87 28.78
CA PRO A 460 7.51 17.78 29.91
C PRO A 460 8.05 19.18 29.64
N GLY A 461 7.32 20.21 30.07
CA GLY A 461 7.69 21.62 29.90
C GLY A 461 7.26 22.28 28.58
N MET A 462 6.68 21.55 27.63
CA MET A 462 6.01 22.15 26.46
C MET A 462 4.72 22.85 26.91
N THR A 463 4.39 24.01 26.33
CA THR A 463 3.20 24.78 26.71
C THR A 463 2.07 24.63 25.70
N VAL A 464 0.92 24.10 26.13
CA VAL A 464 -0.31 23.99 25.33
C VAL A 464 -1.15 25.25 25.50
N LEU A 465 -1.34 25.96 24.39
CA LEU A 465 -2.14 27.17 24.30
C LEU A 465 -3.64 26.86 24.14
N ASP A 466 -3.97 25.79 23.42
CA ASP A 466 -5.35 25.31 23.26
C ASP A 466 -5.42 23.80 22.95
N ALA A 467 -6.57 23.17 23.20
CA ALA A 467 -6.80 21.76 22.95
C ALA A 467 -8.28 21.48 22.65
N VAL A 468 -8.61 20.88 21.50
CA VAL A 468 -9.98 20.75 21.03
C VAL A 468 -10.25 19.39 20.40
N TYR A 469 -11.32 18.72 20.85
CA TYR A 469 -11.93 17.60 20.13
C TYR A 469 -13.04 18.10 19.23
N ILE A 470 -12.93 17.83 17.93
CA ILE A 470 -14.00 18.04 16.97
C ILE A 470 -14.86 16.78 16.95
N GLU A 471 -16.18 16.96 17.04
CA GLU A 471 -17.14 15.85 17.06
C GLU A 471 -16.99 14.92 15.85
N LYS A 472 -17.48 13.68 16.02
CA LYS A 472 -17.49 12.64 14.99
C LYS A 472 -18.41 13.01 13.81
N GLY A 473 -18.28 12.29 12.70
CA GLY A 473 -19.17 12.44 11.54
C GLY A 473 -18.46 12.22 10.19
N HIS A 474 -17.18 12.58 10.12
CA HIS A 474 -16.32 12.27 8.98
C HIS A 474 -15.49 10.99 9.19
N SER A 475 -15.46 10.48 10.42
CA SER A 475 -14.88 9.22 10.89
C SER A 475 -15.58 8.86 12.20
N ASP A 476 -15.60 7.57 12.55
CA ASP A 476 -16.13 7.11 13.85
C ASP A 476 -15.25 7.52 15.04
N HIS A 477 -14.14 8.20 14.79
CA HIS A 477 -13.32 8.89 15.77
C HIS A 477 -13.47 10.42 15.66
N PRO A 478 -13.40 11.14 16.79
CA PRO A 478 -13.25 12.59 16.75
C PRO A 478 -11.88 12.94 16.18
N ALA A 479 -11.73 14.13 15.61
CA ALA A 479 -10.41 14.69 15.39
C ALA A 479 -9.95 15.42 16.65
N TYR A 480 -8.69 15.24 17.04
CA TYR A 480 -8.11 15.94 18.18
C TYR A 480 -6.96 16.82 17.72
N TRP A 481 -6.99 18.11 18.07
CA TRP A 481 -5.88 19.02 17.82
C TRP A 481 -5.55 19.86 19.05
N ILE A 482 -4.31 20.31 19.10
CA ILE A 482 -3.77 21.23 20.10
C ILE A 482 -2.99 22.34 19.42
N GLU A 483 -2.89 23.48 20.10
CA GLU A 483 -1.95 24.53 19.75
C GLU A 483 -0.85 24.55 20.81
N ILE A 484 0.41 24.50 20.39
CA ILE A 484 1.58 24.56 21.28
C ILE A 484 2.38 25.84 21.04
N GLN A 485 2.94 26.40 22.10
CA GLN A 485 3.89 27.50 21.98
C GLN A 485 5.25 27.00 21.47
N LEU A 486 5.91 27.80 20.62
CA LEU A 486 7.25 27.56 20.08
C LEU A 486 8.38 28.02 21.00
#